data_AF-A0A660YSS4-F1
#
_entry.id   AF-A0A660YSS4-F1
#
_cell.length_a   1.000
_cell.length_b   1.000
_cell.length_c   1.000
_cell.angle_alpha   90.00
_cell.angle_beta   90.00
_cell.angle_gamma   90.00
#
_symmetry.space_group_name_H-M   'P 1'
#
loop_
_entity.id
_entity.type
_entity.pdbx_description
1 polymer ?
#
loop_
_entity_poly.entity_id
_entity_poly.type
_entity_poly.pdbx_seq_one_letter_code
_entity_poly.pdbx_strand_id
1 'polypeptide(L)'
;MKRRNKSKATRKKEELLGLLLIILGVLILLSLVSYHVTDWPNSSSRERVANWLGLAGAWLAFYLFNYTIGYPALVLPFLLILWGWTIVTRGFVISLLRHTGYALFFALCFSVAFALPRTISPETVSVNYEFNGHVGAFIAFLLYRYLGAIGGVLVLFAAMLIAFISMTNISLAGFFDLINNVLQRFRQGIASWKEAKERHRALKQKLREQKLAHFQAPEVTSPPGKIVPSTSSKQEELSFEIAEDEKEVEAEIVSVSKSPEISSEKLT
;
A
#
# COMPACT_ATOMS: atom_id res chain seq x y z
N MET A 1 18.99 -6.56 33.16
CA MET A 1 17.62 -6.06 33.41
C MET A 1 16.89 -7.09 34.28
N LYS A 2 16.63 -6.76 35.56
CA LYS A 2 16.16 -7.70 36.60
C LYS A 2 14.68 -8.04 36.38
N ARG A 3 14.33 -9.28 36.01
CA ARG A 3 12.93 -9.74 35.94
C ARG A 3 12.34 -9.64 37.35
N ARG A 4 11.49 -8.64 37.58
CA ARG A 4 10.67 -8.53 38.80
C ARG A 4 9.86 -9.83 38.91
N ASN A 5 10.04 -10.60 39.98
CA ASN A 5 9.25 -11.81 40.25
C ASN A 5 7.78 -11.40 40.45
N LYS A 6 7.02 -11.38 39.36
CA LYS A 6 5.57 -11.18 39.39
C LYS A 6 4.91 -12.44 39.94
N SER A 7 3.91 -12.26 40.80
CA SER A 7 3.06 -13.36 41.27
C SER A 7 2.40 -14.08 40.08
N LYS A 8 2.16 -15.39 40.20
CA LYS A 8 1.40 -16.15 39.19
C LYS A 8 0.04 -15.50 38.88
N ALA A 9 -0.58 -14.85 39.87
CA ALA A 9 -1.85 -14.16 39.70
C ALA A 9 -1.75 -12.90 38.82
N THR A 10 -0.68 -12.10 38.95
CA THR A 10 -0.49 -10.91 38.10
C THR A 10 -0.14 -11.29 36.68
N ARG A 11 0.61 -12.38 36.48
CA ARG A 11 0.88 -12.91 35.14
C ARG A 11 -0.38 -13.40 34.43
N LYS A 12 -1.25 -14.15 35.11
CA LYS A 12 -2.55 -14.56 34.55
C LYS A 12 -3.42 -13.37 34.15
N LYS A 13 -3.49 -12.33 34.99
CA LYS A 13 -4.23 -11.09 34.68
C LYS A 13 -3.70 -10.40 33.43
N GLU A 14 -2.38 -10.35 33.25
CA GLU A 14 -1.74 -9.79 32.05
C GLU A 14 -2.06 -10.62 30.80
N GLU A 15 -2.00 -11.95 30.89
CA GLU A 15 -2.35 -12.86 29.79
C GLU A 15 -3.82 -12.69 29.36
N LEU A 16 -4.75 -12.64 30.33
CA LEU A 16 -6.17 -12.37 30.08
C LEU A 16 -6.42 -11.01 29.43
N LEU A 17 -5.75 -9.97 29.93
CA LEU A 17 -5.83 -8.62 29.36
C LEU A 17 -5.29 -8.60 27.92
N GLY A 18 -4.14 -9.22 27.69
CA GLY A 18 -3.53 -9.28 26.36
C GLY A 18 -4.40 -10.02 25.35
N LEU A 19 -5.00 -11.15 25.73
CA LEU A 19 -5.94 -11.89 24.89
C LEU A 19 -7.19 -11.05 24.57
N LEU A 20 -7.75 -10.37 25.57
CA LEU A 20 -8.89 -9.48 25.38
C LEU A 20 -8.57 -8.35 24.38
N LEU A 21 -7.37 -7.75 24.47
CA LEU A 21 -6.91 -6.74 23.52
C LEU A 21 -6.80 -7.27 22.09
N ILE A 22 -6.29 -8.49 21.90
CA ILE A 22 -6.21 -9.12 20.58
C ILE A 22 -7.62 -9.32 20.01
N ILE A 23 -8.54 -9.90 20.78
CA ILE A 23 -9.92 -10.13 20.34
C ILE A 23 -10.58 -8.80 19.97
N LEU A 24 -10.45 -7.78 20.82
CA LEU A 24 -11.00 -6.46 20.55
C LEU A 24 -10.40 -5.83 19.29
N GLY A 25 -9.08 -5.93 19.11
CA GLY A 25 -8.40 -5.43 17.91
C GLY A 25 -8.87 -6.14 16.63
N VAL A 26 -9.07 -7.45 16.67
CA VAL A 26 -9.62 -8.22 15.55
C VAL A 26 -11.06 -7.81 15.25
N LEU A 27 -11.91 -7.62 16.27
CA LEU A 27 -13.28 -7.14 16.06
C LEU A 27 -13.30 -5.75 15.42
N ILE A 28 -12.48 -4.81 15.91
CA ILE A 28 -12.36 -3.49 15.29
C ILE A 28 -11.85 -3.60 13.85
N LEU A 29 -10.87 -4.45 13.58
CA LEU A 29 -10.35 -4.65 12.23
C LEU A 29 -11.42 -5.16 11.27
N LEU A 30 -12.17 -6.20 11.66
CA LEU A 30 -13.27 -6.74 10.86
C LEU A 30 -14.33 -5.67 10.61
N SER A 31 -14.69 -4.90 11.63
CA SER A 31 -15.61 -3.77 11.50
C SER A 31 -15.11 -2.75 10.47
N LEU A 32 -13.85 -2.32 10.53
CA LEU A 32 -13.31 -1.30 9.63
C LEU A 32 -13.09 -1.81 8.20
N VAL A 33 -12.60 -3.05 8.03
CA VAL A 33 -12.33 -3.64 6.70
C VAL A 33 -13.63 -3.96 5.96
N SER A 34 -14.67 -4.37 6.68
CA SER A 34 -16.01 -4.61 6.10
C SER A 34 -16.90 -3.37 6.11
N TYR A 35 -16.34 -2.18 6.28
CA TYR A 35 -17.09 -0.94 6.23
C TYR A 35 -17.66 -0.71 4.82
N HIS A 36 -18.96 -0.46 4.77
CA HIS A 36 -19.63 -0.02 3.55
C HIS A 36 -20.28 1.35 3.77
N VAL A 37 -20.03 2.27 2.83
CA VAL A 37 -20.58 3.63 2.81
C VAL A 37 -22.11 3.62 2.82
N THR A 38 -22.72 2.56 2.30
CA THR A 38 -24.18 2.38 2.22
C THR A 38 -24.79 1.76 3.47
N ASP A 39 -24.00 1.36 4.48
CA ASP A 39 -24.54 0.83 5.72
C ASP A 39 -25.15 1.96 6.57
N TRP A 40 -26.27 1.69 7.24
CA TRP A 40 -26.73 2.55 8.33
C TRP A 40 -25.62 2.65 9.38
N PRO A 41 -25.22 3.85 9.84
CA PRO A 41 -25.99 5.11 9.87
C PRO A 41 -25.71 6.11 8.73
N ASN A 42 -24.89 5.77 7.75
CA ASN A 42 -24.54 6.70 6.67
C ASN A 42 -25.59 6.71 5.54
N SER A 43 -26.39 5.65 5.42
CA SER A 43 -27.55 5.59 4.54
C SER A 43 -28.87 5.74 5.30
N SER A 44 -29.92 6.15 4.60
CA SER A 44 -31.28 6.24 5.15
C SER A 44 -31.99 4.89 5.26
N SER A 45 -31.44 3.82 4.65
CA SER A 45 -32.04 2.49 4.65
C SER A 45 -31.48 1.64 5.79
N ARG A 46 -32.34 1.13 6.67
CA ARG A 46 -31.95 0.22 7.77
C ARG A 46 -31.95 -1.25 7.36
N GLU A 47 -32.33 -1.55 6.13
CA GLU A 47 -32.75 -2.91 5.72
C GLU A 47 -31.58 -3.83 5.36
N ARG A 48 -30.38 -3.31 5.11
CA ARG A 48 -29.18 -4.13 4.87
C ARG A 48 -27.95 -3.51 5.51
N VAL A 49 -27.28 -4.30 6.36
CA VAL A 49 -25.95 -4.00 6.89
C VAL A 49 -24.98 -5.01 6.29
N ALA A 50 -24.07 -4.55 5.46
CA ALA A 50 -23.05 -5.37 4.80
C ALA A 50 -21.84 -5.66 5.71
N ASN A 51 -21.64 -4.86 6.77
CA ASN A 51 -20.59 -5.08 7.75
C ASN A 51 -20.62 -6.48 8.36
N TRP A 52 -19.47 -7.15 8.44
CA TRP A 52 -19.37 -8.54 8.89
C TRP A 52 -19.71 -8.72 10.36
N LEU A 53 -19.58 -7.67 11.18
CA LEU A 53 -20.01 -7.65 12.57
C LEU A 53 -21.44 -7.12 12.76
N GLY A 54 -22.20 -7.01 11.68
CA GLY A 54 -23.56 -6.50 11.66
C GLY A 54 -23.64 -5.04 12.11
N LEU A 55 -24.79 -4.66 12.66
CA LEU A 55 -25.11 -3.27 12.99
C LEU A 55 -24.08 -2.62 13.94
N ALA A 56 -23.63 -3.36 14.96
CA ALA A 56 -22.62 -2.86 15.90
C ALA A 56 -21.29 -2.52 15.19
N GLY A 57 -20.85 -3.39 14.28
CA GLY A 57 -19.66 -3.17 13.46
C GLY A 57 -19.79 -1.98 12.50
N ALA A 58 -20.96 -1.80 11.89
CA ALA A 58 -21.23 -0.66 11.01
C ALA A 58 -21.16 0.67 11.76
N TRP A 59 -21.78 0.76 12.94
CA TRP A 59 -21.69 1.95 13.80
C TRP A 59 -20.26 2.23 14.25
N LEU A 60 -19.54 1.20 14.69
CA LEU A 60 -18.17 1.34 15.14
C LEU A 60 -17.26 1.87 14.03
N ALA A 61 -17.33 1.28 12.84
CA ALA A 61 -16.56 1.72 11.69
C ALA A 61 -16.94 3.13 11.25
N PHE A 62 -18.24 3.43 11.22
CA PHE A 62 -18.75 4.76 10.88
C PHE A 62 -18.17 5.83 11.81
N TYR A 63 -18.21 5.62 13.13
CA TYR A 63 -17.66 6.60 14.08
C TYR A 63 -16.15 6.74 13.96
N LEU A 64 -15.42 5.63 13.80
CA LEU A 64 -13.96 5.68 13.64
C LEU A 64 -13.57 6.44 12.36
N PHE A 65 -14.15 6.10 11.21
CA PHE A 65 -13.81 6.79 9.96
C PHE A 65 -14.34 8.22 9.89
N ASN A 66 -15.60 8.46 10.27
CA ASN A 66 -16.18 9.79 10.08
C ASN A 66 -15.79 10.75 11.20
N TYR A 67 -15.87 10.35 12.48
CA TYR A 67 -15.70 11.27 13.61
C TYR A 67 -14.28 11.36 14.18
N THR A 68 -13.35 10.50 13.74
CA THR A 68 -11.95 10.55 14.21
C THR A 68 -10.99 11.03 13.12
N ILE A 69 -9.98 10.24 12.77
CA ILE A 69 -8.90 10.56 11.84
C ILE A 69 -9.11 9.95 10.44
N GLY A 70 -10.28 9.40 10.12
CA GLY A 70 -10.54 8.80 8.82
C GLY A 70 -9.93 7.41 8.65
N TYR A 71 -9.70 6.99 7.41
CA TYR A 71 -9.02 5.73 7.08
C TYR A 71 -7.69 5.47 7.82
N PRO A 72 -6.86 6.48 8.16
CA PRO A 72 -5.73 6.28 9.07
C PRO A 72 -6.06 5.62 10.43
N ALA A 73 -7.32 5.62 10.86
CA ALA A 73 -7.79 4.89 12.05
C ALA A 73 -7.59 3.37 11.93
N LEU A 74 -7.35 2.82 10.74
CA LEU A 74 -6.94 1.42 10.54
C LEU A 74 -5.67 1.05 11.32
N VAL A 75 -4.81 2.00 11.69
CA VAL A 75 -3.64 1.74 12.54
C VAL A 75 -4.06 1.27 13.95
N LEU A 76 -5.23 1.68 14.46
CA LEU A 76 -5.70 1.35 15.80
C LEU A 76 -5.85 -0.16 16.06
N PRO A 77 -6.59 -0.94 15.25
CA PRO A 77 -6.70 -2.38 15.48
C PRO A 77 -5.34 -3.10 15.43
N PHE A 78 -4.44 -2.71 14.52
CA PHE A 78 -3.09 -3.30 14.46
C PHE A 78 -2.29 -3.00 15.73
N LEU A 79 -2.37 -1.78 16.26
CA LEU A 79 -1.74 -1.43 17.53
C LEU A 79 -2.33 -2.26 18.69
N LEU A 80 -3.66 -2.43 18.76
CA LEU A 80 -4.30 -3.24 19.80
C LEU A 80 -3.85 -4.70 19.76
N ILE A 81 -3.79 -5.30 18.57
CA ILE A 81 -3.31 -6.68 18.38
C ILE A 81 -1.84 -6.78 18.78
N LEU A 82 -0.99 -5.83 18.36
CA LEU A 82 0.43 -5.80 18.70
C LEU A 82 0.65 -5.67 20.21
N TRP A 83 -0.09 -4.78 20.86
CA TRP A 83 -0.07 -4.61 22.32
C TRP A 83 -0.54 -5.86 23.03
N GLY A 84 -1.67 -6.43 22.62
CA GLY A 84 -2.20 -7.65 23.22
C GLY A 84 -1.20 -8.81 23.10
N TRP A 85 -0.61 -9.01 21.92
CA TRP A 85 0.43 -10.01 21.68
C TRP A 85 1.66 -9.79 22.55
N THR A 86 2.12 -8.54 22.67
CA THR A 86 3.27 -8.18 23.50
C THR A 86 2.98 -8.43 24.98
N ILE A 87 1.79 -8.09 25.46
CA ILE A 87 1.39 -8.32 26.86
C ILE A 87 1.35 -9.83 27.16
N VAL A 88 0.78 -10.65 26.27
CA VAL A 88 0.74 -12.11 26.46
C VAL A 88 2.15 -12.71 26.49
N THR A 89 3.02 -12.30 25.56
CA THR A 89 4.34 -12.94 25.37
C THR A 89 5.41 -12.42 26.33
N ARG A 90 5.44 -11.11 26.55
CA ARG A 90 6.54 -10.40 27.23
C ARG A 90 6.06 -9.57 28.45
N GLY A 91 4.75 -9.45 28.66
CA GLY A 91 4.18 -8.52 29.63
C GLY A 91 4.20 -7.08 29.11
N PHE A 92 3.86 -6.13 29.98
CA PHE A 92 3.83 -4.70 29.62
C PHE A 92 5.23 -4.14 29.33
N VAL A 93 5.43 -3.55 28.16
CA VAL A 93 6.72 -3.00 27.70
C VAL A 93 6.59 -1.50 27.39
N ILE A 94 7.29 -0.66 28.15
CA ILE A 94 7.24 0.81 28.01
C ILE A 94 7.80 1.28 26.66
N SER A 95 8.80 0.60 26.09
CA SER A 95 9.37 1.00 24.80
C SER A 95 8.36 0.92 23.65
N LEU A 96 7.34 0.08 23.76
CA LEU A 96 6.27 -0.03 22.75
C LEU A 96 5.37 1.20 22.76
N LEU A 97 5.23 1.89 23.90
CA LEU A 97 4.45 3.11 24.03
C LEU A 97 5.01 4.25 23.19
N ARG A 98 6.34 4.38 23.12
CA ARG A 98 6.99 5.37 22.26
C ARG A 98 6.67 5.14 20.79
N HIS A 99 6.80 3.89 20.31
CA HIS A 99 6.48 3.54 18.92
C HIS A 99 4.99 3.71 18.60
N THR A 100 4.13 3.39 19.56
CA THR A 100 2.67 3.62 19.47
C THR A 100 2.38 5.11 19.31
N GLY A 101 3.05 5.98 20.08
CA GLY A 101 2.93 7.42 19.97
C GLY A 101 3.30 7.94 18.57
N TYR A 102 4.42 7.48 18.00
CA TYR A 102 4.79 7.84 16.64
C TYR A 102 3.79 7.31 15.60
N ALA A 103 3.32 6.06 15.73
CA ALA A 103 2.34 5.48 14.80
C ALA A 103 1.03 6.28 14.79
N LEU A 104 0.51 6.66 15.97
CA LEU A 104 -0.67 7.51 16.09
C LEU A 104 -0.43 8.91 15.55
N PHE A 105 0.75 9.49 15.78
CA PHE A 105 1.12 10.79 15.25
C PHE A 105 1.16 10.77 13.71
N PHE A 106 1.80 9.77 13.10
CA PHE A 106 1.80 9.62 11.64
C PHE A 106 0.39 9.40 11.08
N ALA A 107 -0.44 8.59 11.74
CA ALA A 107 -1.83 8.40 11.34
C ALA A 107 -2.61 9.74 11.35
N LEU A 108 -2.39 10.57 12.37
CA LEU A 108 -2.96 11.93 12.42
C LEU A 108 -2.40 12.82 11.31
N CYS A 109 -1.09 12.80 11.04
CA CYS A 109 -0.51 13.59 9.96
C CYS A 109 -1.06 13.18 8.58
N PHE A 110 -1.22 11.88 8.31
CA PHE A 110 -1.84 11.39 7.07
C PHE A 110 -3.31 11.83 6.96
N SER A 111 -4.05 11.78 8.06
CA SER A 111 -5.42 12.28 8.15
C SER A 111 -5.52 13.77 7.76
N VAL A 112 -4.60 14.61 8.26
CA VAL A 112 -4.51 16.03 7.88
C VAL A 112 -4.07 16.19 6.42
N ALA A 113 -3.09 15.41 5.97
CA ALA A 113 -2.61 15.45 4.59
C ALA A 113 -3.73 15.15 3.58
N PHE A 114 -4.61 14.18 3.89
CA PHE A 114 -5.78 13.89 3.07
C PHE A 114 -6.86 14.97 3.11
N ALA A 115 -6.93 15.78 4.18
CA ALA A 115 -7.86 16.90 4.26
C ALA A 115 -7.38 18.16 3.50
N LEU A 116 -6.08 18.43 3.47
CA LEU A 116 -5.51 19.68 2.93
C LEU A 116 -5.98 20.01 1.50
N PRO A 117 -5.98 19.09 0.52
CA PRO A 117 -6.43 19.40 -0.85
C PRO A 117 -7.87 19.92 -0.91
N ARG A 118 -8.77 19.32 -0.12
CA ARG A 118 -10.17 19.74 0.00
C ARG A 118 -10.30 21.12 0.65
N THR A 119 -9.47 21.42 1.65
CA THR A 119 -9.47 22.72 2.32
C THR A 119 -8.96 23.84 1.41
N ILE A 120 -7.97 23.55 0.56
CA ILE A 120 -7.34 24.53 -0.34
C ILE A 120 -8.20 24.78 -1.58
N SER A 121 -8.83 23.74 -2.14
CA SER A 121 -9.60 23.85 -3.40
C SER A 121 -10.92 23.08 -3.32
N PRO A 122 -11.88 23.55 -2.49
CA PRO A 122 -13.12 22.84 -2.18
C PRO A 122 -14.02 22.60 -3.41
N GLU A 123 -13.94 23.43 -4.45
CA GLU A 123 -14.75 23.31 -5.66
C GLU A 123 -14.24 22.25 -6.65
N THR A 124 -12.96 21.86 -6.54
CA THR A 124 -12.30 20.96 -7.51
C THR A 124 -12.05 19.56 -6.96
N VAL A 125 -12.06 19.38 -5.63
CA VAL A 125 -11.67 18.14 -4.96
C VAL A 125 -12.81 17.63 -4.09
N SER A 126 -13.59 16.69 -4.63
CA SER A 126 -14.62 15.95 -3.88
C SER A 126 -14.02 14.70 -3.24
N VAL A 127 -13.26 14.87 -2.15
CA VAL A 127 -12.81 13.74 -1.33
C VAL A 127 -13.88 13.44 -0.28
N ASN A 128 -14.33 12.18 -0.23
CA ASN A 128 -15.28 11.70 0.78
C ASN A 128 -14.72 11.96 2.18
N TYR A 129 -15.62 12.27 3.10
CA TYR A 129 -15.25 12.68 4.46
C TYR A 129 -14.47 11.58 5.23
N GLU A 130 -14.70 10.31 4.87
CA GLU A 130 -14.07 9.11 5.43
C GLU A 130 -12.55 9.08 5.29
N PHE A 131 -11.97 9.76 4.30
CA PHE A 131 -10.53 9.73 4.07
C PHE A 131 -9.72 10.49 5.11
N ASN A 132 -10.29 11.59 5.62
CA ASN A 132 -9.61 12.47 6.55
C ASN A 132 -10.24 12.46 7.95
N GLY A 133 -11.54 12.15 8.05
CA GLY A 133 -12.28 12.25 9.31
C GLY A 133 -12.37 13.68 9.85
N HIS A 134 -13.22 13.89 10.86
CA HIS A 134 -13.46 15.21 11.44
C HIS A 134 -12.21 15.84 12.05
N VAL A 135 -11.36 15.05 12.71
CA VAL A 135 -10.16 15.56 13.38
C VAL A 135 -9.13 16.05 12.37
N GLY A 136 -8.89 15.28 11.30
CA GLY A 136 -7.99 15.67 10.21
C GLY A 136 -8.46 16.91 9.49
N ALA A 137 -9.75 16.96 9.15
CA ALA A 137 -10.38 18.11 8.52
C ALA A 137 -10.27 19.38 9.38
N PHE A 138 -10.51 19.27 10.69
CA PHE A 138 -10.41 20.39 11.62
C PHE A 138 -8.99 20.93 11.71
N ILE A 139 -7.99 20.06 11.86
CA ILE A 139 -6.59 20.49 11.93
C ILE A 139 -6.14 21.08 10.59
N ALA A 140 -6.50 20.49 9.45
CA ALA A 140 -6.20 21.04 8.13
C ALA A 140 -6.80 22.43 7.92
N PHE A 141 -8.04 22.64 8.39
CA PHE A 141 -8.68 23.95 8.40
C PHE A 141 -7.88 24.96 9.23
N LEU A 142 -7.43 24.60 10.43
CA LEU A 142 -6.59 25.49 11.25
C LEU A 142 -5.27 25.82 10.55
N LEU A 143 -4.56 24.81 10.04
CA LEU A 143 -3.31 25.00 9.30
C LEU A 143 -3.50 25.98 8.14
N TYR A 144 -4.52 25.76 7.31
CA TYR A 144 -4.83 26.64 6.20
C TYR A 144 -5.21 28.06 6.65
N ARG A 145 -6.03 28.17 7.70
CA ARG A 145 -6.54 29.46 8.21
C ARG A 145 -5.44 30.36 8.78
N TYR A 146 -4.39 29.79 9.36
CA TYR A 146 -3.29 30.55 9.98
C TYR A 146 -2.03 30.64 9.12
N LEU A 147 -1.69 29.60 8.34
CA LEU A 147 -0.43 29.51 7.59
C LEU A 147 -0.63 29.59 6.08
N GLY A 148 -1.87 29.56 5.59
CA GLY A 148 -2.20 29.41 4.18
C GLY A 148 -1.87 28.02 3.62
N ALA A 149 -2.08 27.83 2.32
CA ALA A 149 -1.85 26.55 1.65
C ALA A 149 -0.39 26.08 1.75
N ILE A 150 0.55 26.96 1.37
CA ILE A 150 1.99 26.63 1.32
C ILE A 150 2.53 26.40 2.74
N GLY A 151 2.21 27.27 3.69
CA GLY A 151 2.69 27.16 5.05
C GLY A 151 2.11 25.93 5.77
N GLY A 152 0.84 25.59 5.53
CA GLY A 152 0.22 24.38 6.08
C GLY A 152 0.90 23.10 5.62
N VAL A 153 1.17 22.98 4.30
CA VAL A 153 1.89 21.82 3.75
C VAL A 153 3.32 21.74 4.30
N LEU A 154 4.04 22.86 4.35
CA LEU A 154 5.41 22.91 4.84
C LEU A 154 5.51 22.48 6.31
N VAL A 155 4.64 23.02 7.17
CA VAL A 155 4.61 22.68 8.60
C VAL A 155 4.24 21.22 8.83
N LEU A 156 3.25 20.71 8.10
CA LEU A 156 2.88 19.29 8.19
C LEU A 156 4.04 18.38 7.78
N PHE A 157 4.70 18.70 6.66
CA PHE A 157 5.85 17.94 6.19
C PHE A 157 7.02 18.00 7.18
N ALA A 158 7.33 19.18 7.71
CA ALA A 158 8.37 19.35 8.72
C ALA A 158 8.05 18.54 9.99
N ALA A 159 6.79 18.54 10.45
CA ALA A 159 6.36 17.79 11.62
C ALA A 159 6.51 16.27 11.42
N MET A 160 6.12 15.75 10.25
CA MET A 160 6.34 14.35 9.89
C MET A 160 7.82 13.99 9.83
N LEU A 161 8.65 14.88 9.27
CA LEU A 161 10.09 14.66 9.16
C LEU A 161 10.77 14.64 10.52
N ILE A 162 10.43 15.58 11.41
CA ILE A 162 10.94 15.63 12.79
C ILE A 162 10.55 14.35 13.53
N ALA A 163 9.29 13.90 13.41
CA ALA A 163 8.84 12.65 14.03
C ALA A 163 9.61 11.43 13.47
N PHE A 164 9.88 11.39 12.17
CA PHE A 164 10.62 10.30 11.54
C PHE A 164 12.07 10.21 12.02
N ILE A 165 12.76 11.36 12.07
CA ILE A 165 14.13 11.45 12.59
C ILE A 165 14.15 11.05 14.07
N SER A 166 13.20 11.57 14.86
CA SER A 166 13.06 11.25 16.28
C SER A 166 12.79 9.76 16.53
N MET A 167 12.03 9.10 15.66
CA MET A 167 11.74 7.67 15.74
C MET A 167 12.98 6.80 15.47
N THR A 168 13.85 7.21 14.55
CA THR A 168 14.93 6.36 14.01
C THR A 168 16.29 6.52 14.71
N ASN A 169 16.44 7.47 15.65
CA ASN A 169 17.74 7.89 16.22
C ASN A 169 18.81 8.23 15.15
N ILE A 170 18.40 8.49 13.90
CA ILE A 170 19.33 8.81 12.82
C ILE A 170 19.71 10.29 12.96
N SER A 171 21.00 10.61 12.86
CA SER A 171 21.45 12.00 12.80
C SER A 171 21.00 12.66 11.48
N LEU A 172 20.90 13.99 11.44
CA LEU A 172 20.58 14.71 10.20
C LEU A 172 21.49 14.30 9.03
N ALA A 173 22.78 14.07 9.30
CA ALA A 173 23.73 13.59 8.30
C ALA A 173 23.34 12.20 7.75
N GLY A 174 23.02 11.24 8.62
CA GLY A 174 22.57 9.91 8.21
C GLY A 174 21.25 9.91 7.44
N PHE A 175 20.38 10.91 7.66
CA PHE A 175 19.16 11.08 6.87
C PHE A 175 19.46 11.51 5.42
N PHE A 176 20.39 12.45 5.23
CA PHE A 176 20.83 12.84 3.88
C PHE A 176 21.52 11.68 3.15
N ASP A 177 22.32 10.88 3.86
CA ASP A 177 22.94 9.68 3.29
C ASP A 177 21.88 8.66 2.85
N LEU A 178 20.83 8.45 3.65
CA LEU A 178 19.70 7.60 3.29
C LEU A 178 19.00 8.09 2.02
N ILE A 179 18.70 9.39 1.92
CA ILE A 179 18.10 9.99 0.72
C ILE A 179 18.99 9.77 -0.51
N ASN A 180 20.29 10.04 -0.39
CA ASN A 180 21.23 9.87 -1.48
C ASN A 180 21.27 8.42 -1.97
N ASN A 181 21.30 7.47 -1.04
CA ASN A 181 21.28 6.04 -1.36
C ASN A 181 19.97 5.60 -2.03
N VAL A 182 18.81 6.06 -1.53
CA VAL A 182 17.51 5.78 -2.14
C VAL A 182 17.42 6.39 -3.54
N LEU A 183 17.88 7.62 -3.72
CA LEU A 183 17.86 8.32 -5.01
C LEU A 183 18.78 7.65 -6.03
N GLN A 184 19.96 7.20 -5.61
CA GLN A 184 20.87 6.44 -6.46
C GLN A 184 20.24 5.11 -6.90
N ARG A 185 19.62 4.36 -5.98
CA ARG A 185 18.90 3.12 -6.31
C ARG A 185 17.74 3.37 -7.26
N PHE A 186 16.99 4.44 -7.04
CA PHE A 186 15.88 4.80 -7.92
C PHE A 186 16.35 5.18 -9.33
N ARG A 187 17.44 5.95 -9.44
CA ARG A 187 18.10 6.27 -10.72
C ARG A 187 18.59 5.02 -11.44
N GLN A 188 19.23 4.09 -10.71
CA GLN A 188 19.68 2.81 -11.25
C GLN A 188 18.49 1.94 -11.71
N GLY A 189 17.40 1.91 -10.95
CA GLY A 189 16.17 1.22 -11.33
C GLY A 189 15.53 1.80 -12.59
N ILE A 190 15.44 3.13 -12.72
CA ILE A 190 14.92 3.75 -13.95
C ILE A 190 15.86 3.49 -15.14
N ALA A 191 17.18 3.54 -14.94
CA ALA A 191 18.14 3.25 -15.98
C ALA A 191 18.02 1.79 -16.47
N SER A 192 17.93 0.83 -15.55
CA SER A 192 17.75 -0.59 -15.91
C SER A 192 16.40 -0.86 -16.57
N TRP A 193 15.33 -0.15 -16.18
CA TRP A 193 14.03 -0.23 -16.84
C TRP A 193 14.08 0.30 -18.28
N LYS A 194 14.81 1.39 -18.53
CA LYS A 194 15.02 1.91 -19.89
C LYS A 194 15.85 0.95 -20.74
N GLU A 195 16.94 0.44 -20.20
CA GLU A 195 17.80 -0.53 -20.89
C GLU A 195 17.06 -1.84 -21.21
N ALA A 196 16.24 -2.34 -20.28
CA ALA A 196 15.40 -3.51 -20.51
C ALA A 196 14.40 -3.24 -21.65
N LYS A 197 13.71 -2.10 -21.62
CA LYS A 197 12.74 -1.71 -22.67
C LYS A 197 13.39 -1.57 -24.05
N GLU A 198 14.62 -1.06 -24.12
CA GLU A 198 15.38 -0.94 -25.36
C GLU A 198 15.87 -2.29 -25.89
N ARG A 199 16.41 -3.17 -25.01
CA ARG A 199 16.81 -4.54 -25.38
C ARG A 199 15.62 -5.36 -25.88
N HIS A 200 14.43 -5.20 -25.28
CA HIS A 200 13.22 -5.88 -25.74
C HIS A 200 12.70 -5.35 -27.08
N ARG A 201 12.80 -4.03 -27.33
CA ARG A 201 12.49 -3.46 -28.67
C ARG A 201 13.42 -4.00 -29.74
N ALA A 202 14.72 -4.11 -29.43
CA ALA A 202 15.72 -4.66 -30.34
C ALA A 202 15.51 -6.17 -30.60
N LEU A 203 15.13 -6.95 -29.57
CA LEU A 203 14.79 -8.37 -29.74
C LEU A 203 13.54 -8.54 -30.61
N LYS A 204 12.50 -7.73 -30.38
CA LYS A 204 11.25 -7.75 -31.14
C LYS A 204 11.46 -7.39 -32.61
N GLN A 205 12.37 -6.45 -32.90
CA GLN A 205 12.77 -6.12 -34.27
C GLN A 205 13.53 -7.27 -34.93
N LYS A 206 14.52 -7.85 -34.25
CA LYS A 206 15.29 -9.01 -34.77
C LYS A 206 14.40 -10.22 -35.04
N LEU A 207 13.44 -10.50 -34.16
CA LEU A 207 12.50 -11.61 -34.36
C LEU A 207 11.57 -11.36 -35.55
N ARG A 208 11.10 -10.11 -35.74
CA ARG A 208 10.31 -9.72 -36.91
C ARG A 208 11.12 -9.82 -38.21
N GLU A 209 12.36 -9.38 -38.21
CA GLU A 209 13.27 -9.50 -39.35
C GLU A 209 13.56 -10.97 -39.70
N GLN A 210 13.80 -11.83 -38.70
CA GLN A 210 13.99 -13.27 -38.92
C GLN A 210 12.73 -13.95 -39.44
N LYS A 211 11.54 -13.66 -38.87
CA LYS A 211 10.27 -14.21 -39.36
C LYS A 211 9.97 -13.74 -40.80
N LEU A 212 10.31 -12.48 -41.16
CA LEU A 212 10.20 -11.99 -42.55
C LEU A 212 11.19 -12.67 -43.51
N ALA A 213 12.45 -12.85 -43.10
CA ALA A 213 13.49 -13.47 -43.92
C ALA A 213 13.24 -14.97 -44.15
N HIS A 214 12.72 -15.68 -43.14
CA HIS A 214 12.33 -17.08 -43.26
C HIS A 214 11.14 -17.28 -44.21
N PHE A 215 10.28 -16.27 -44.36
CA PHE A 215 9.17 -16.29 -45.29
C PHE A 215 9.56 -15.91 -46.73
N GLN A 216 10.73 -15.29 -46.95
CA GLN A 216 11.25 -14.90 -48.28
C GLN A 216 12.32 -15.86 -48.83
N ALA A 217 12.74 -16.88 -48.09
CA ALA A 217 13.68 -17.89 -48.60
C ALA A 217 13.04 -18.70 -49.73
N PRO A 218 13.74 -18.95 -50.86
CA PRO A 218 13.13 -19.53 -52.05
C PRO A 218 12.68 -20.98 -51.80
N GLU A 219 11.42 -21.24 -52.13
CA GLU A 219 10.77 -22.55 -52.08
C GLU A 219 11.45 -23.50 -53.07
N VAL A 220 12.46 -24.23 -52.61
CA VAL A 220 13.10 -25.31 -53.36
C VAL A 220 12.17 -26.52 -53.37
N THR A 221 11.38 -26.58 -54.46
CA THR A 221 10.86 -27.76 -55.16
C THR A 221 10.62 -29.04 -54.37
N SER A 222 9.33 -29.41 -54.19
CA SER A 222 8.88 -30.79 -54.09
C SER A 222 7.41 -30.95 -54.54
N PRO A 223 6.99 -32.16 -55.00
CA PRO A 223 6.18 -32.37 -56.22
C PRO A 223 4.64 -32.21 -56.06
N PRO A 224 3.88 -32.18 -57.18
CA PRO A 224 2.52 -31.67 -57.20
C PRO A 224 1.54 -32.71 -56.67
N GLY A 225 0.72 -32.31 -55.70
CA GLY A 225 -0.39 -33.16 -55.27
C GLY A 225 -0.85 -32.93 -53.85
N LYS A 226 -1.16 -31.69 -53.46
CA LYS A 226 -2.16 -31.39 -52.43
C LYS A 226 -2.52 -29.91 -52.46
N ILE A 227 -3.81 -29.68 -52.37
CA ILE A 227 -4.49 -28.38 -52.49
C ILE A 227 -3.92 -27.42 -51.44
N VAL A 228 -3.36 -26.30 -51.91
CA VAL A 228 -2.79 -25.22 -51.11
C VAL A 228 -3.93 -24.45 -50.42
N PRO A 229 -3.95 -24.27 -49.09
CA PRO A 229 -4.78 -23.25 -48.47
C PRO A 229 -4.19 -21.87 -48.83
N SER A 230 -5.06 -20.93 -49.19
CA SER A 230 -4.70 -19.62 -49.71
C SER A 230 -3.70 -18.86 -48.82
N THR A 231 -2.83 -18.07 -49.44
CA THR A 231 -1.82 -17.20 -48.78
C THR A 231 -2.40 -16.29 -47.69
N SER A 232 -3.72 -16.05 -47.71
CA SER A 232 -4.47 -15.31 -46.68
C SER A 232 -4.52 -16.04 -45.33
N SER A 233 -4.72 -17.36 -45.32
CA SER A 233 -4.85 -18.12 -44.06
C SER A 233 -3.51 -18.19 -43.32
N LYS A 234 -2.40 -18.27 -44.07
CA LYS A 234 -1.04 -18.28 -43.52
C LYS A 234 -0.63 -16.91 -42.94
N GLN A 235 -1.13 -15.82 -43.51
CA GLN A 235 -0.92 -14.46 -42.96
C GLN A 235 -1.78 -14.22 -41.71
N GLU A 236 -3.01 -14.71 -41.67
CA GLU A 236 -3.87 -14.66 -40.48
C GLU A 236 -3.31 -15.50 -39.33
N GLU A 237 -2.88 -16.74 -39.59
CA GLU A 237 -2.20 -17.59 -38.58
C GLU A 237 -0.95 -16.91 -38.03
N LEU A 238 -0.09 -16.34 -38.89
CA LEU A 238 1.10 -15.61 -38.46
C LEU A 238 0.77 -14.37 -37.63
N SER A 239 -0.31 -13.66 -37.97
CA SER A 239 -0.76 -12.49 -37.20
C SER A 239 -1.33 -12.87 -35.83
N PHE A 240 -2.01 -14.02 -35.74
CA PHE A 240 -2.57 -14.56 -34.50
C PHE A 240 -1.46 -15.06 -33.57
N GLU A 241 -0.48 -15.80 -34.10
CA GLU A 241 0.65 -16.33 -33.33
C GLU A 241 1.55 -15.22 -32.79
N ILE A 242 1.73 -14.13 -33.55
CA ILE A 242 2.42 -12.92 -33.07
C ILE A 242 1.62 -12.21 -31.96
N ALA A 243 0.30 -12.21 -32.02
CA ALA A 243 -0.56 -11.58 -31.01
C ALA A 243 -0.63 -12.41 -29.71
N GLU A 244 -0.52 -13.72 -29.79
CA GLU A 244 -0.49 -14.63 -28.65
C GLU A 244 0.87 -14.54 -27.91
N ASP A 245 1.98 -14.55 -28.65
CA ASP A 245 3.33 -14.27 -28.13
C ASP A 245 3.40 -12.88 -27.46
N GLU A 246 2.71 -11.87 -27.99
CA GLU A 246 2.65 -10.52 -27.39
C GLU A 246 1.95 -10.52 -26.01
N LYS A 247 0.92 -11.34 -25.82
CA LYS A 247 0.18 -11.43 -24.55
C LYS A 247 0.93 -12.21 -23.48
N GLU A 248 1.61 -13.29 -23.86
CA GLU A 248 2.40 -14.10 -22.92
C GLU A 248 3.60 -13.30 -22.38
N VAL A 249 4.21 -12.49 -23.24
CA VAL A 249 5.31 -11.59 -22.86
C VAL A 249 4.84 -10.41 -22.00
N GLU A 250 3.65 -9.84 -22.25
CA GLU A 250 3.07 -8.84 -21.34
C GLU A 250 2.81 -9.40 -19.93
N ALA A 251 2.39 -10.66 -19.84
CA ALA A 251 2.21 -11.34 -18.55
C ALA A 251 3.53 -11.55 -17.80
N GLU A 252 4.64 -11.81 -18.51
CA GLU A 252 5.98 -11.95 -17.93
C GLU A 252 6.56 -10.61 -17.45
N ILE A 253 6.25 -9.49 -18.12
CA ILE A 253 6.61 -8.14 -17.66
C ILE A 253 5.90 -7.79 -16.35
N VAL A 254 4.62 -8.16 -16.22
CA VAL A 254 3.84 -7.93 -15.01
C VAL A 254 4.33 -8.79 -13.85
N SER A 255 4.83 -10.01 -14.11
CA SER A 255 5.36 -10.90 -13.08
C SER A 255 6.74 -10.44 -12.57
N VAL A 256 7.65 -10.01 -13.46
CA VAL A 256 8.97 -9.47 -13.08
C VAL A 256 8.84 -8.13 -12.32
N SER A 257 7.83 -7.32 -12.64
CA SER A 257 7.51 -6.10 -11.87
C SER A 257 6.94 -6.39 -10.47
N LYS A 258 6.46 -7.61 -10.20
CA LYS A 258 5.78 -7.99 -8.95
C LYS A 258 6.60 -8.86 -8.00
N SER A 259 7.85 -9.19 -8.31
CA SER A 259 8.74 -9.88 -7.37
C SER A 259 9.61 -8.90 -6.58
N PRO A 260 9.25 -8.53 -5.33
CA PRO A 260 10.22 -8.22 -4.32
C PRO A 260 10.58 -9.54 -3.63
N GLU A 261 11.80 -10.05 -3.83
CA GLU A 261 12.56 -10.76 -2.78
C GLU A 261 13.80 -11.40 -3.37
N ILE A 262 14.96 -11.02 -2.85
CA ILE A 262 15.92 -12.00 -2.31
C ILE A 262 16.45 -11.34 -1.02
N SER A 263 15.92 -11.74 0.14
CA SER A 263 16.54 -12.74 1.00
C SER A 263 18.00 -12.40 1.32
N SER A 264 18.23 -11.77 2.46
CA SER A 264 19.53 -11.79 3.14
C SER A 264 19.41 -12.70 4.36
N GLU A 265 19.47 -14.02 4.14
CA GLU A 265 19.84 -14.97 5.18
C GLU A 265 21.30 -15.43 4.93
N LYS A 266 22.13 -15.22 5.95
CA LYS A 266 23.48 -15.78 6.20
C LYS A 266 24.64 -15.32 5.30
N LEU A 267 25.58 -14.58 5.93
CA LEU A 267 26.92 -15.11 6.21
C LEU A 267 27.60 -14.28 7.33
N THR A 268 28.11 -14.99 8.34
CA THR A 268 29.03 -14.61 9.44
C THR A 268 28.64 -13.53 10.44
#